data_AF-A0A522Z2P4-F1
#
_entry.id   AF-A0A522Z2P4-F1
#
_cell.length_a   1.000
_cell.length_b   1.000
_cell.length_c   1.000
_cell.angle_alpha   90.00
_cell.angle_beta   90.00
_cell.angle_gamma   90.00
#
_symmetry.space_group_name_H-M   'P 1'
#
loop_
_entity.id
_entity.type
_entity.pdbx_description
1 polymer ?
#
loop_
_entity_poly.entity_id
_entity_poly.type
_entity_poly.pdbx_seq_one_letter_code
_entity_poly.pdbx_strand_id
1 'polypeptide(L)'
;MTAIRKITEAETILNRLGTNAEEFQSDLSLFVKTIQEIFTNLLEEYNTKFDFKLKHMSLGKFKKTARNLGRLDAINFLIWYEKEYRKIKDDTMFDFLFGDNTEQGVILEKGEDVKRTCSLLLDRIRQMTYYAYENF
;
A
#
# COMPACT_ATOMS: atom_id res chain seq x y z
N MET A 1 0.66 -14.12 -3.08
CA MET A 1 0.00 -13.81 -1.79
C MET A 1 -1.15 -12.83 -2.12
N THR A 2 -2.10 -12.54 -1.23
CA THR A 2 -3.18 -11.56 -1.53
C THR A 2 -3.00 -10.26 -0.76
N ALA A 3 -3.55 -9.16 -1.28
CA ALA A 3 -3.57 -7.83 -0.67
C ALA A 3 -4.25 -7.87 0.71
N ILE A 4 -5.38 -8.60 0.86
CA ILE A 4 -6.01 -8.80 2.18
C ILE A 4 -5.08 -9.50 3.17
N ARG A 5 -4.35 -10.54 2.75
CA ARG A 5 -3.40 -11.21 3.66
C ARG A 5 -2.29 -10.26 4.10
N LYS A 6 -1.84 -9.37 3.22
CA LYS A 6 -0.86 -8.33 3.56
C LYS A 6 -1.43 -7.23 4.45
N ILE A 7 -2.73 -6.92 4.36
CA ILE A 7 -3.41 -6.05 5.33
C ILE A 7 -3.39 -6.68 6.73
N THR A 8 -3.71 -7.97 6.85
CA THR A 8 -3.65 -8.67 8.16
C THR A 8 -2.22 -8.73 8.72
N GLU A 9 -1.23 -8.91 7.84
CA GLU A 9 0.19 -8.88 8.23
C GLU A 9 0.59 -7.49 8.75
N ALA A 10 0.22 -6.42 8.03
CA ALA A 10 0.47 -5.05 8.44
C ALA A 10 -0.20 -4.71 9.78
N GLU A 11 -1.43 -5.21 10.02
CA GLU A 11 -2.14 -5.06 11.28
C GLU A 11 -1.41 -5.76 12.45
N THR A 12 -0.86 -6.95 12.19
CA THR A 12 -0.06 -7.67 13.18
C THR A 12 1.22 -6.89 13.53
N ILE A 13 1.89 -6.33 12.52
CA ILE A 13 3.11 -5.51 12.73
C ILE A 13 2.77 -4.22 13.49
N LEU A 14 1.68 -3.53 13.13
CA LEU A 14 1.19 -2.33 13.80
C LEU A 14 0.92 -2.59 15.29
N ASN A 15 0.32 -3.73 15.61
CA ASN A 15 0.06 -4.13 16.99
C ASN A 15 1.34 -4.44 17.77
N ARG A 16 2.39 -4.91 17.08
CA ARG A 16 3.69 -5.26 17.68
C ARG A 16 4.61 -4.06 17.89
N LEU A 17 4.45 -2.96 17.12
CA LEU A 17 5.32 -1.77 17.16
C LEU A 17 5.92 -1.55 18.55
N GLY A 18 7.21 -1.88 18.67
CA GLY A 18 7.91 -2.03 19.93
C GLY A 18 7.90 -0.78 20.81
N THR A 19 8.14 -0.98 22.11
CA THR A 19 8.19 0.10 23.10
C THR A 19 9.59 0.71 23.23
N ASN A 20 10.63 0.01 22.77
CA ASN A 20 12.00 0.53 22.71
C ASN A 20 12.35 0.99 21.29
N ALA A 21 13.35 1.88 21.18
CA ALA A 21 13.64 2.61 19.94
C ALA A 21 14.09 1.70 18.78
N GLU A 22 14.86 0.64 19.06
CA GLU A 22 15.38 -0.27 18.02
C GLU A 22 14.26 -1.16 17.45
N GLU A 23 13.46 -1.79 18.33
CA GLU A 23 12.31 -2.59 17.92
C GLU A 23 11.27 -1.73 17.20
N PHE A 24 11.02 -0.51 17.70
CA PHE A 24 10.10 0.42 17.06
C PHE A 24 10.53 0.75 15.64
N GLN A 25 11.81 1.07 15.40
CA GLN A 25 12.28 1.35 14.04
C GLN A 25 12.21 0.13 13.13
N SER A 26 12.64 -1.03 13.63
CA SER A 26 12.58 -2.28 12.87
C SER A 26 11.16 -2.62 12.44
N ASP A 27 10.20 -2.54 13.37
CA ASP A 27 8.79 -2.80 13.10
C ASP A 27 8.16 -1.73 12.20
N LEU A 28 8.53 -0.46 12.34
CA LEU A 28 8.04 0.62 11.47
C LEU A 28 8.52 0.43 10.03
N SER A 29 9.79 0.11 9.84
CA SER A 29 10.37 -0.20 8.53
C SER A 29 9.68 -1.41 7.90
N LEU A 30 9.46 -2.46 8.68
CA LEU A 30 8.72 -3.65 8.23
C LEU A 30 7.28 -3.30 7.85
N PHE A 31 6.59 -2.48 8.66
CA PHE A 31 5.24 -2.01 8.39
C PHE A 31 5.17 -1.26 7.04
N VAL A 32 6.05 -0.29 6.82
CA VAL A 32 6.10 0.50 5.57
C VAL A 32 6.33 -0.41 4.36
N LYS A 33 7.24 -1.38 4.48
CA LYS A 33 7.46 -2.36 3.41
C LYS A 33 6.20 -3.19 3.13
N THR A 34 5.55 -3.70 4.18
CA THR A 34 4.31 -4.48 4.03
C THR A 34 3.19 -3.65 3.41
N ILE A 35 3.10 -2.35 3.71
CA ILE A 35 2.17 -1.41 3.07
C ILE A 35 2.41 -1.33 1.55
N GLN A 36 3.67 -1.18 1.12
CA GLN A 36 4.02 -1.17 -0.30
C GLN A 36 3.69 -2.50 -1.00
N GLU A 37 3.84 -3.61 -0.28
CA GLU A 37 3.47 -4.93 -0.78
C GLU A 37 1.96 -5.07 -0.97
N ILE A 38 1.09 -4.44 -0.17
CA ILE A 38 -0.37 -4.46 -0.39
C ILE A 38 -0.72 -3.89 -1.77
N PHE A 39 -0.17 -2.73 -2.11
CA PHE A 39 -0.39 -2.09 -3.41
C PHE A 39 0.04 -2.98 -4.58
N THR A 40 1.19 -3.64 -4.43
CA THR A 40 1.74 -4.52 -5.46
C THR A 40 0.90 -5.79 -5.62
N ASN A 41 0.54 -6.46 -4.52
CA ASN A 41 -0.31 -7.65 -4.56
C ASN A 41 -1.70 -7.33 -5.13
N LEU A 42 -2.26 -6.16 -4.83
CA LEU A 42 -3.54 -5.74 -5.41
C LEU A 42 -3.45 -5.64 -6.93
N LEU A 43 -2.40 -5.01 -7.47
CA LEU A 43 -2.19 -4.99 -8.93
C LEU A 43 -2.01 -6.41 -9.51
N GLU A 44 -1.29 -7.28 -8.81
CA GLU A 44 -1.05 -8.66 -9.26
C GLU A 44 -2.34 -9.48 -9.36
N GLU A 45 -3.21 -9.35 -8.36
CA GLU A 45 -4.53 -9.97 -8.37
C GLU A 45 -5.36 -9.49 -9.56
N TYR A 46 -5.39 -8.19 -9.82
CA TYR A 46 -6.16 -7.64 -10.94
C TYR A 46 -5.56 -7.96 -12.31
N ASN A 47 -4.24 -8.10 -12.42
CA ASN A 47 -3.60 -8.63 -13.63
C ASN A 47 -4.02 -10.08 -13.91
N THR A 48 -4.23 -10.86 -12.85
CA THR A 48 -4.77 -12.22 -12.97
C THR A 48 -6.26 -12.18 -13.30
N LYS A 49 -7.05 -11.33 -12.63
CA LYS A 49 -8.49 -11.17 -12.83
C LYS A 49 -8.85 -10.77 -14.27
N PHE A 50 -8.08 -9.86 -14.87
CA PHE A 50 -8.28 -9.43 -16.26
C PHE A 50 -7.56 -10.32 -17.30
N ASP A 51 -6.99 -11.45 -16.88
CA ASP A 51 -6.31 -12.44 -17.74
C ASP A 51 -5.10 -11.89 -18.53
N PHE A 52 -4.40 -10.87 -18.01
CA PHE A 52 -3.25 -10.26 -18.68
C PHE A 52 -1.95 -11.07 -18.55
N LYS A 53 -1.82 -11.87 -17.49
CA LYS A 53 -0.69 -12.80 -17.24
C LYS A 53 0.69 -12.15 -17.40
N LEU A 54 0.84 -10.87 -17.04
CA LEU A 54 2.12 -10.17 -17.13
C LEU A 54 3.09 -10.71 -16.08
N LYS A 55 4.26 -11.21 -16.52
CA LYS A 55 5.31 -11.75 -15.63
C LYS A 55 6.08 -10.68 -14.84
N HIS A 56 6.27 -9.50 -15.42
CA HIS A 56 6.94 -8.37 -14.78
C HIS A 56 6.03 -7.16 -14.83
N MET A 57 5.28 -6.97 -13.74
CA MET A 57 4.21 -6.00 -13.67
C MET A 57 4.71 -4.61 -13.34
N SER A 58 4.28 -3.64 -14.13
CA SER A 58 4.34 -2.24 -13.76
C SER A 58 3.04 -1.58 -14.20
N LEU A 59 2.65 -0.50 -13.53
CA LEU A 59 1.47 0.28 -13.91
C LEU A 59 1.48 0.65 -15.41
N GLY A 60 2.65 1.08 -15.91
CA GLY A 60 2.82 1.40 -17.33
C GLY A 60 2.56 0.21 -18.27
N LYS A 61 3.09 -0.97 -17.94
CA LYS A 61 2.86 -2.19 -18.74
C LYS A 61 1.40 -2.63 -18.69
N PHE A 62 0.79 -2.63 -17.50
CA PHE A 62 -0.61 -2.98 -17.31
C PHE A 62 -1.51 -2.06 -18.15
N LYS A 63 -1.30 -0.74 -18.05
CA LYS A 63 -2.06 0.28 -18.79
C LYS A 63 -1.93 0.12 -20.30
N LYS A 64 -0.73 -0.17 -20.80
CA LYS A 64 -0.50 -0.44 -22.22
C LYS A 64 -1.26 -1.68 -22.69
N THR A 65 -1.18 -2.77 -21.93
CA THR A 65 -1.89 -4.03 -22.26
C THR A 65 -3.40 -3.84 -22.24
N ALA A 66 -3.96 -3.20 -21.21
CA ALA A 66 -5.39 -2.94 -21.10
C ALA A 66 -5.94 -2.14 -22.29
N ARG A 67 -5.19 -1.11 -22.71
CA ARG A 67 -5.52 -0.29 -23.90
C ARG A 67 -5.45 -1.09 -25.19
N ASN A 68 -4.38 -1.86 -25.40
CA ASN A 68 -4.19 -2.66 -26.61
C ASN A 68 -5.29 -3.72 -26.77
N LEU A 69 -5.79 -4.28 -25.67
CA LEU A 69 -6.85 -5.30 -25.67
C LEU A 69 -8.26 -4.71 -25.60
N GLY A 70 -8.41 -3.38 -25.57
CA GLY A 70 -9.72 -2.72 -25.45
C GLY A 70 -10.51 -3.09 -24.20
N ARG A 71 -9.83 -3.43 -23.10
CA ARG A 71 -10.47 -3.88 -21.85
C ARG A 71 -10.87 -2.69 -20.99
N LEU A 72 -12.07 -2.17 -21.22
CA LEU A 72 -12.57 -0.96 -20.55
C LEU A 72 -12.58 -1.09 -19.02
N ASP A 73 -13.00 -2.23 -18.48
CA ASP A 73 -13.04 -2.44 -17.02
C ASP A 73 -11.65 -2.37 -16.39
N ALA A 74 -10.65 -2.96 -17.05
CA ALA A 74 -9.26 -2.89 -16.61
C ALA A 74 -8.70 -1.46 -16.71
N ILE A 75 -9.09 -0.70 -17.73
CA ILE A 75 -8.70 0.72 -17.86
C ILE A 75 -9.31 1.54 -16.73
N ASN A 76 -10.61 1.34 -16.45
CA ASN A 76 -11.32 2.04 -15.38
C ASN A 76 -10.71 1.73 -14.01
N PHE A 77 -10.41 0.45 -13.75
CA PHE A 77 -9.69 0.02 -12.56
C PHE A 77 -8.35 0.75 -12.42
N LEU A 78 -7.54 0.81 -13.47
CA LEU A 78 -6.22 1.45 -13.42
C LEU A 78 -6.31 2.95 -13.18
N ILE A 79 -7.28 3.63 -13.80
CA ILE A 79 -7.51 5.06 -13.58
C ILE A 79 -7.86 5.32 -12.12
N TRP A 80 -8.79 4.53 -11.57
CA TRP A 80 -9.17 4.62 -10.16
C TRP A 80 -7.99 4.28 -9.23
N TYR A 81 -7.29 3.18 -9.49
CA TYR A 81 -6.16 2.73 -8.68
C TYR A 81 -5.05 3.78 -8.64
N GLU A 82 -4.65 4.33 -9.80
CA GLU A 82 -3.62 5.39 -9.86
C GLU A 82 -4.03 6.62 -9.05
N LYS A 83 -5.32 6.99 -9.10
CA LYS A 83 -5.86 8.14 -8.35
C LYS A 83 -5.82 7.90 -6.85
N GLU A 84 -6.31 6.76 -6.37
CA GLU A 84 -6.32 6.45 -4.93
C GLU A 84 -4.90 6.23 -4.38
N TYR A 85 -4.03 5.57 -5.15
CA TYR A 85 -2.62 5.42 -4.79
C TYR A 85 -1.94 6.78 -4.60
N ARG A 86 -2.11 7.72 -5.53
CA ARG A 86 -1.55 9.08 -5.40
C ARG A 86 -2.13 9.84 -4.22
N LYS A 87 -3.43 9.76 -3.98
CA LYS A 87 -4.05 10.41 -2.81
C LYS A 87 -3.43 9.94 -1.50
N ILE A 88 -3.05 8.67 -1.40
CA ILE A 88 -2.39 8.14 -0.20
C ILE A 88 -0.92 8.56 -0.16
N LYS A 89 -0.22 8.45 -1.29
CA LYS A 89 1.23 8.73 -1.38
C LYS A 89 1.57 10.21 -1.21
N ASP A 90 0.72 11.09 -1.74
CA ASP A 90 0.92 12.54 -1.76
C ASP A 90 0.24 13.23 -0.55
N ASP A 91 -0.35 12.46 0.38
CA ASP A 91 -0.89 13.02 1.62
C ASP A 91 0.25 13.32 2.59
N THR A 92 0.43 14.61 2.89
CA THR A 92 1.49 15.12 3.77
C THR A 92 1.50 14.48 5.16
N MET A 93 0.36 13.94 5.60
CA MET A 93 0.26 13.19 6.85
C MET A 93 1.16 11.94 6.86
N PHE A 94 1.40 11.34 5.70
CA PHE A 94 2.18 10.11 5.56
C PHE A 94 3.57 10.32 4.96
N ASP A 95 3.97 11.57 4.68
CA ASP A 95 5.27 11.88 4.07
C ASP A 95 6.44 11.25 4.84
N PHE A 96 6.38 11.23 6.17
CA PHE A 96 7.43 10.63 7.00
C PHE A 96 7.55 9.10 6.86
N LEU A 97 6.49 8.42 6.37
CA LEU A 97 6.48 6.98 6.11
C LEU A 97 7.01 6.64 4.71
N PHE A 98 6.97 7.60 3.78
CA PHE A 98 7.31 7.38 2.37
C PHE A 98 8.56 8.16 1.91
N GLY A 99 9.06 9.10 2.71
CA GLY A 99 10.27 9.87 2.43
C GLY A 99 11.56 9.15 2.82
N ASP A 100 12.67 9.55 2.21
CA ASP A 100 14.04 9.02 2.47
C ASP A 100 14.64 9.51 3.81
N ASN A 101 13.84 10.15 4.68
CA ASN A 101 14.31 10.73 5.93
C ASN A 101 14.47 9.68 7.04
N THR A 102 15.40 8.75 6.84
CA THR A 102 16.00 7.92 7.90
C THR A 102 17.00 8.72 8.72
N GLU A 103 16.64 9.92 9.19
CA GLU A 103 17.35 10.49 10.33
C GLU A 103 16.75 9.91 11.62
N GLN A 104 17.59 9.17 12.34
CA GLN A 104 17.35 8.50 13.62
C GLN A 104 16.86 9.43 14.75
N GLY A 105 16.52 10.70 14.47
CA GLY A 105 16.22 11.75 15.44
C GLY A 105 14.74 12.01 15.76
N VAL A 106 13.77 11.37 15.10
CA VAL A 106 12.33 11.73 15.25
C VAL A 106 11.58 10.90 16.33
N ILE A 107 12.19 9.86 16.90
CA ILE A 107 11.41 8.70 17.38
C ILE A 107 11.11 8.69 18.88
N LEU A 108 11.83 9.41 19.72
CA LEU A 108 11.69 9.23 21.17
C LEU A 108 10.54 10.01 21.84
N GLU A 109 9.89 10.98 21.18
CA GLU A 109 8.80 11.76 21.79
C GLU A 109 7.41 11.59 21.12
N LYS A 110 7.28 10.78 20.05
CA LYS A 110 6.05 10.70 19.23
C LYS A 110 5.50 9.30 18.95
N GLY A 111 5.87 8.29 19.75
CA GLY A 111 5.49 6.88 19.48
C GLY A 111 3.98 6.64 19.31
N GLU A 112 3.14 7.26 20.14
CA GLU A 112 1.68 7.17 20.02
C GLU A 112 1.14 7.86 18.75
N ASP A 113 1.68 9.03 18.40
CA ASP A 113 1.29 9.77 17.19
C ASP A 113 1.66 9.01 15.92
N VAL A 114 2.83 8.35 15.91
CA VAL A 114 3.26 7.51 14.79
C VAL A 114 2.37 6.28 14.67
N LYS A 115 2.10 5.56 15.77
CA LYS A 115 1.22 4.38 15.74
C LYS A 115 -0.18 4.74 15.27
N ARG A 116 -0.73 5.86 15.73
CA ARG A 116 -2.01 6.40 15.26
C ARG A 116 -1.97 6.69 13.76
N THR A 117 -0.90 7.31 13.27
CA THR A 117 -0.77 7.63 11.85
C THR A 117 -0.62 6.37 10.98
N CYS A 118 0.13 5.37 11.42
CA CYS A 118 0.21 4.07 10.78
C CYS A 118 -1.16 3.37 10.75
N SER A 119 -1.94 3.44 11.83
CA SER A 119 -3.31 2.91 11.87
C SER A 119 -4.20 3.58 10.83
N LEU A 120 -4.16 4.91 10.73
CA LEU A 120 -4.95 5.66 9.75
C LEU A 120 -4.56 5.34 8.31
N LEU A 121 -3.27 5.15 8.04
CA LEU A 121 -2.79 4.70 6.73
C LEU A 121 -3.34 3.31 6.39
N LEU A 122 -3.24 2.36 7.31
CA LEU A 122 -3.74 1.00 7.12
C LEU A 122 -5.25 0.99 6.88
N ASP A 123 -6.02 1.80 7.61
CA ASP A 123 -7.46 1.91 7.42
C ASP A 123 -7.81 2.44 6.02
N ARG A 124 -7.13 3.48 5.53
CA ARG A 124 -7.35 4.01 4.17
C ARG A 124 -7.02 2.97 3.10
N ILE A 125 -5.90 2.25 3.26
CA ILE A 125 -5.52 1.19 2.33
C ILE A 125 -6.54 0.06 2.37
N ARG A 126 -7.01 -0.34 3.55
CA ARG A 126 -8.04 -1.35 3.71
C ARG A 126 -9.33 -0.95 2.99
N GLN A 127 -9.79 0.30 3.16
CA GLN A 127 -10.95 0.83 2.46
C GLN A 127 -10.75 0.82 0.93
N MET A 128 -9.59 1.26 0.45
CA MET A 128 -9.25 1.20 -0.98
C MET A 128 -9.29 -0.24 -1.49
N THR A 129 -8.69 -1.20 -0.79
CA THR A 129 -8.66 -2.61 -1.21
C THR A 129 -10.05 -3.22 -1.27
N TYR A 130 -10.90 -2.99 -0.26
CA TYR A 130 -12.28 -3.49 -0.30
C TYR A 130 -13.10 -2.84 -1.41
N TYR A 131 -12.97 -1.53 -1.59
CA TYR A 131 -13.63 -0.84 -2.70
C TYR A 131 -13.24 -1.45 -4.04
N ALA A 132 -11.95 -1.78 -4.24
CA ALA A 132 -11.50 -2.46 -5.45
C ALA A 132 -12.33 -3.74 -5.67
N TYR A 133 -12.33 -4.64 -4.68
CA TYR A 133 -12.98 -5.95 -4.77
C TYR A 133 -14.49 -5.89 -5.01
N GLU A 134 -15.16 -4.86 -4.50
CA GLU A 134 -16.60 -4.67 -4.68
C GLU A 134 -16.97 -4.08 -6.06
N ASN A 135 -16.07 -3.29 -6.68
CA ASN A 135 -16.42 -2.46 -7.82
C ASN A 135 -15.71 -2.84 -9.14
N PHE A 136 -14.65 -3.65 -9.09
CA PHE A 136 -13.87 -4.09 -10.25
C PHE A 136 -13.58 -5.57 -10.14
#